data_AF-A0A538EFP1-F1
#
_entry.id   AF-A0A538EFP1-F1
#
_cell.length_a   1.000
_cell.length_b   1.000
_cell.length_c   1.000
_cell.angle_alpha   90.00
_cell.angle_beta   90.00
_cell.angle_gamma   90.00
#
_symmetry.space_group_name_H-M   'P 1'
#
loop_
_entity.id
_entity.type
_entity.pdbx_description
1 polymer ?
#
loop_
_entity_poly.entity_id
_entity_poly.type
_entity_poly.pdbx_seq_one_letter_code
_entity_poly.pdbx_strand_id
1 'polypeptide(L)' 'PVLHARTTPAGALWIAWPKRASGIPTDLDENVVRDHALAHGRVDVKVCAVDDTWSGLKHVVRSRDRAQWTESAPG' A
#
# COMPACT_ATOMS: atom_id res chain seq x y z
N PRO A 1 -4.83 7.10 7.23
CA PRO A 1 -4.09 5.92 7.75
C PRO A 1 -2.80 6.33 8.49
N VAL A 2 -2.59 5.82 9.71
CA VAL A 2 -1.55 6.27 10.65
C VAL A 2 -0.13 6.05 10.12
N LEU A 3 0.08 4.97 9.36
CA LEU A 3 1.40 4.64 8.80
C LEU A 3 1.82 5.56 7.65
N HIS A 4 0.90 6.31 7.05
CA HIS A 4 1.22 7.15 5.89
C HIS A 4 2.16 8.30 6.26
N ALA A 5 1.97 8.91 7.44
CA ALA A 5 2.82 9.98 7.94
C ALA A 5 4.19 9.47 8.43
N ARG A 6 4.36 8.14 8.56
CA ARG A 6 5.62 7.52 9.00
C ARG A 6 6.52 7.08 7.84
N THR A 7 6.15 7.44 6.60
CA THR A 7 6.97 7.22 5.41
C THR A 7 7.49 8.56 4.90
N THR A 8 8.64 8.57 4.22
CA THR A 8 9.06 9.76 3.45
C THR A 8 8.12 10.01 2.28
N PRO A 9 8.09 11.22 1.67
CA PRO A 9 7.23 11.46 0.51
C PRO A 9 7.59 10.55 -0.66
N ALA A 10 8.87 10.17 -0.80
CA ALA A 10 9.39 9.20 -1.77
C ALA A 10 9.21 7.73 -1.34
N GLY A 11 8.83 7.49 -0.08
CA GLY A 11 8.75 6.19 0.56
C GLY A 11 7.65 5.30 -0.01
N ALA A 12 7.77 4.01 0.28
CA ALA A 12 6.80 3.00 -0.10
C ALA A 12 6.22 2.32 1.14
N LEU A 13 4.96 1.93 1.05
CA LEU A 13 4.30 1.06 2.01
C LEU A 13 3.96 -0.25 1.30
N TRP A 14 4.34 -1.38 1.90
CA TRP A 14 3.91 -2.70 1.45
C TRP A 14 2.78 -3.19 2.35
N ILE A 15 1.70 -3.65 1.74
CA ILE A 15 0.61 -4.32 2.44
C ILE A 15 0.61 -5.77 1.98
N ALA A 16 0.69 -6.69 2.93
CA ALA A 16 0.66 -8.12 2.67
C ALA A 16 -0.62 -8.74 3.25
N TRP A 17 -1.20 -9.70 2.53
CA TRP A 17 -2.37 -10.46 2.95
C TRP A 17 -2.24 -11.92 2.53
N PRO A 18 -2.92 -12.87 3.20
CA PRO A 18 -2.91 -14.26 2.78
C PRO A 18 -3.55 -14.36 1.39
N LYS A 19 -2.82 -14.90 0.41
CA LYS A 19 -3.38 -15.04 -0.94
C LYS A 19 -4.41 -16.16 -0.95
N ARG A 20 -5.44 -16.06 -1.81
CA ARG A 20 -6.51 -17.07 -1.89
C ARG A 20 -6.00 -18.50 -2.03
N ALA A 21 -4.90 -18.70 -2.76
CA ALA A 21 -4.26 -20.00 -2.95
C ALA A 21 -3.62 -20.61 -1.68
N SER A 22 -3.40 -19.82 -0.61
CA SER A 22 -2.86 -20.29 0.67
C SER A 22 -3.84 -21.13 1.49
N GLY A 23 -5.14 -21.04 1.20
CA GLY A 23 -6.20 -21.69 1.99
C GLY A 23 -6.49 -21.03 3.35
N ILE A 24 -5.75 -20.00 3.76
CA ILE A 24 -6.04 -19.25 4.99
C ILE A 24 -7.26 -18.35 4.75
N PRO A 25 -8.33 -18.46 5.57
CA PRO A 25 -9.49 -17.59 5.45
C PRO A 25 -9.11 -16.11 5.63
N THR A 26 -9.49 -15.28 4.68
CA THR A 26 -9.34 -13.82 4.73
C THR A 26 -10.44 -13.17 3.90
N ASP A 27 -10.80 -11.96 4.29
CA ASP A 27 -11.67 -11.05 3.56
C ASP A 27 -10.89 -10.09 2.65
N LEU A 28 -9.55 -10.20 2.62
CA LEU A 28 -8.68 -9.37 1.81
C LEU A 28 -8.35 -10.02 0.47
N ASP A 29 -8.41 -9.22 -0.58
CA ASP A 29 -7.81 -9.50 -1.87
C ASP A 29 -7.08 -8.26 -2.42
N GLU A 30 -6.50 -8.40 -3.61
CA GLU A 30 -5.76 -7.30 -4.24
C GLU A 30 -6.63 -6.05 -4.47
N ASN A 31 -7.91 -6.23 -4.80
CA ASN A 31 -8.81 -5.12 -5.07
C ASN A 31 -9.15 -4.37 -3.79
N VAL A 32 -9.47 -5.08 -2.70
CA VAL A 32 -9.73 -4.46 -1.40
C VAL A 32 -8.54 -3.62 -0.94
N VAL A 33 -7.32 -4.17 -1.06
CA VAL A 33 -6.09 -3.47 -0.67
C VAL A 33 -5.83 -2.27 -1.57
N ARG A 34 -6.00 -2.41 -2.89
CA ARG A 34 -5.83 -1.33 -3.86
C ARG A 34 -6.82 -0.19 -3.64
N ASP A 35 -8.10 -0.50 -3.51
CA ASP A 35 -9.16 0.48 -3.38
C ASP A 35 -9.01 1.29 -2.09
N HIS A 36 -8.64 0.62 -1.00
CA HIS A 36 -8.32 1.29 0.26
C HIS A 36 -7.13 2.24 0.11
N ALA A 37 -6.04 1.79 -0.53
CA ALA A 37 -4.87 2.65 -0.76
C ALA A 37 -5.20 3.86 -1.64
N LEU A 38 -6.00 3.66 -2.69
CA LEU A 38 -6.43 4.71 -3.61
C LEU A 38 -7.31 5.76 -2.92
N ALA A 39 -8.26 5.33 -2.10
CA ALA A 39 -9.09 6.22 -1.27
C ALA A 39 -8.26 7.07 -0.28
N HIS A 40 -7.04 6.64 0.03
CA HIS A 40 -6.10 7.35 0.89
C HIS A 40 -4.92 8.00 0.13
N GLY A 41 -5.10 8.26 -1.17
CA GLY A 41 -4.16 9.04 -1.98
C GLY A 41 -2.88 8.31 -2.36
N ARG A 42 -2.87 6.97 -2.27
CA ARG A 42 -1.74 6.15 -2.70
C ARG A 42 -2.08 5.36 -3.97
N VAL A 43 -1.05 5.07 -4.75
CA VAL A 43 -1.17 4.19 -5.92
C VAL A 43 -0.29 2.98 -5.75
N ASP A 44 -0.74 1.83 -6.22
CA ASP A 44 0.10 0.66 -6.36
C ASP A 44 1.06 0.78 -7.54
N VAL A 45 2.24 0.19 -7.40
CA VAL A 45 3.28 0.17 -8.45
C VAL A 45 3.85 -1.22 -8.69
N LYS A 46 3.61 -2.16 -7.77
CA LYS A 46 4.12 -3.52 -7.86
C LYS A 46 3.29 -4.46 -7.00
N VAL A 47 2.93 -5.61 -7.55
CA VAL A 47 2.44 -6.78 -6.82
C VAL A 47 3.46 -7.91 -6.89
N CYS A 48 3.56 -8.72 -5.84
CA CYS A 48 4.32 -9.96 -5.85
C CYS A 48 3.70 -11.03 -4.93
N ALA A 49 4.03 -12.29 -5.19
CA ALA A 49 4.00 -13.31 -4.14
C ALA A 49 5.22 -13.07 -3.25
N VAL A 50 4.99 -12.88 -1.95
CA VAL A 50 6.07 -12.75 -0.95
C VAL A 50 6.63 -14.14 -0.67
N ASP A 51 5.74 -15.11 -0.46
CA ASP A 51 6.03 -16.53 -0.29
C ASP A 51 4.80 -17.38 -0.70
N ASP A 52 4.75 -18.63 -0.27
CA ASP A 52 3.64 -19.57 -0.53
C ASP A 52 2.32 -19.17 0.14
N THR A 53 2.36 -18.29 1.13
CA THR A 53 1.19 -17.85 1.91
C THR A 53 0.73 -16.45 1.53
N TRP A 54 1.65 -15.51 1.31
CA TRP A 54 1.35 -14.08 1.27
C TRP A 54 1.50 -13.47 -0.13
N SER A 55 0.53 -12.66 -0.52
CA SER A 55 0.69 -11.66 -1.58
C SER A 55 1.09 -10.33 -0.96
N GLY A 56 1.82 -9.49 -1.71
CA GLY A 56 2.22 -8.15 -1.29
C GLY A 56 1.96 -7.13 -2.39
N LEU A 57 1.39 -5.97 -2.02
CA LEU A 57 1.16 -4.83 -2.91
C LEU A 57 1.93 -3.61 -2.40
N LYS A 58 2.79 -3.06 -3.26
CA LYS A 58 3.61 -1.87 -2.97
C LYS A 58 2.85 -0.61 -3.37
N HIS A 59 2.65 0.28 -2.42
CA HIS A 59 1.99 1.56 -2.60
C HIS A 59 2.95 2.74 -2.39
N VAL A 60 2.78 3.78 -3.20
CA VAL A 60 3.53 5.03 -3.11
C VAL A 60 2.59 6.23 -3.25
N VAL A 61 3.06 7.40 -2.84
CA VAL A 61 2.46 8.67 -3.28
C VAL A 61 2.83 8.88 -4.76
N ARG A 62 1.87 9.28 -5.60
CA ARG A 62 2.14 9.57 -7.02
C ARG A 62 3.20 10.65 -7.13
N SER A 63 4.13 10.50 -8.07
CA SER A 63 5.26 11.44 -8.21
C SER A 63 4.82 12.90 -8.34
N ARG A 64 3.77 13.17 -9.12
CA ARG A 64 3.20 14.52 -9.30
C ARG A 64 2.54 15.09 -8.03
N ASP A 65 2.13 14.23 -7.10
CA ASP A 65 1.43 14.62 -5.87
C ASP A 65 2.41 14.76 -4.68
N ARG A 66 3.67 14.30 -4.82
CA ARG A 66 4.67 14.35 -3.73
C ARG A 66 5.05 15.77 -3.31
N ALA A 67 5.01 16.75 -4.22
CA ALA A 67 5.33 18.15 -3.90
C ALA A 67 4.37 18.77 -2.87
N GLN A 68 3.13 18.28 -2.86
CA GLN A 68 2.05 18.74 -1.98
C GLN A 68 2.15 18.11 -0.58
N TRP A 69 2.87 16.98 -0.47
CA TRP A 69 3.05 16.24 0.78
C TRP A 69 3.95 16.96 1.78
N THR A 70 4.97 17.68 1.28
CA THR A 70 5.92 18.46 2.08
C THR A 70 5.27 19.58 2.88
N GLU A 71 4.09 20.04 2.49
CA GLU A 71 3.39 21.16 3.14
C GLU A 71 2.47 20.70 4.29
N SER A 72 2.24 19.39 4.43
CA SER A 72 1.27 18.82 5.39
C SER A 72 1.88 17.86 6.43
N ALA A 73 3.21 17.63 6.40
CA ALA A 73 3.87 16.79 7.38
C ALA A 73 4.12 17.57 8.68
N PRO A 74 3.77 17.04 9.87
CA PRO A 74 4.18 17.66 11.12
C PRO A 74 5.71 17.66 11.19
N GLY A 75 6.28 18.82 11.53
CA GLY A 75 7.72 19.01 11.74
C GLY A 75 8.28 18.16 12.88
#